data_AF-A0A9N9A4P5-F1
#
_entry.id   AF-A0A9N9A4P5-F1
#
_cell.length_a   1.000
_cell.length_b   1.000
_cell.length_c   1.000
_cell.angle_alpha   90.00
_cell.angle_beta   90.00
_cell.angle_gamma   90.00
#
_symmetry.space_group_name_H-M   'P 1'
#
loop_
_entity.id
_entity.type
_entity.pdbx_description
1 polymer ?
#
loop_
_entity_poly.entity_id
_entity_poly.type
_entity_poly.pdbx_seq_one_letter_code
_entity_poly.pdbx_strand_id
1 'polypeptide(L)' 'VEKLEKLPISKNITQLRAFIKLAFYYRIFIKEFAKKAMPLHKLLQKDIEFIWTNEYEEIFNWLKQQLITLIS' A
#
# COMPACT_ATOMS: atom_id res chain seq x y z
N VAL A 1 7.56 9.07 -13.54
CA VAL A 1 8.19 7.77 -13.20
C VAL A 1 8.97 7.85 -11.87
N GLU A 2 9.74 8.92 -11.58
CA GLU A 2 10.58 9.04 -10.36
C GLU A 2 9.89 9.25 -8.98
N LYS A 3 8.58 9.57 -8.91
CA LYS A 3 7.96 9.97 -7.64
C LYS A 3 7.61 8.82 -6.69
N LEU A 4 7.55 7.56 -7.17
CA LEU A 4 7.17 6.41 -6.34
C LEU A 4 8.38 5.67 -5.72
N GLU A 5 9.54 5.72 -6.36
CA GLU A 5 10.78 5.15 -5.81
C GLU A 5 11.27 5.92 -4.58
N LYS A 6 11.19 7.26 -4.62
CA LYS A 6 11.64 8.17 -3.55
C LYS A 6 10.59 8.45 -2.48
N LEU A 7 9.48 7.72 -2.39
CA LEU A 7 8.60 7.86 -1.23
C LEU A 7 9.36 7.34 -0.01
N PRO A 8 9.80 8.22 0.92
CA PRO A 8 10.33 7.73 2.18
C PRO A 8 9.20 6.91 2.78
N ILE A 9 9.53 5.71 3.26
CA ILE A 9 8.63 4.85 4.01
C ILE A 9 8.42 5.52 5.37
N SER A 10 7.87 6.73 5.38
CA SER A 10 7.58 7.42 6.61
C SER A 10 6.38 6.68 7.16
N LYS A 11 6.58 6.09 8.34
CA LYS A 11 5.64 5.27 9.13
C LYS A 11 4.41 6.09 9.58
N ASN A 12 3.87 6.92 8.69
CA ASN A 12 2.79 7.86 8.91
C ASN A 12 1.53 7.32 8.24
N ILE A 13 0.49 7.12 9.05
CA ILE A 13 -0.85 6.67 8.64
C ILE A 13 -1.38 7.52 7.48
N THR A 14 -1.09 8.83 7.47
CA THR A 14 -1.52 9.76 6.41
C THR A 14 -0.91 9.41 5.04
N GLN A 15 0.38 9.07 4.98
CA GLN A 15 1.02 8.68 3.73
C GLN A 15 0.58 7.31 3.26
N LEU A 16 0.38 6.37 4.20
CA LEU A 16 -0.19 5.06 3.89
C LEU A 16 -1.61 5.20 3.30
N ARG A 17 -2.45 6.08 3.86
CA ARG A 17 -3.77 6.42 3.29
C ARG A 17 -3.66 6.95 1.86
N ALA A 18 -2.72 7.85 1.60
CA ALA A 18 -2.51 8.40 0.26
C ALA A 18 -2.05 7.31 -0.73
N PHE A 19 -1.11 6.46 -0.33
CA PHE A 19 -0.64 5.33 -1.13
C PHE A 19 -1.78 4.36 -1.44
N ILE A 20 -2.59 3.99 -0.44
CA ILE A 20 -3.69 3.06 -0.65
C ILE A 20 -4.77 3.66 -1.54
N LYS A 21 -5.06 4.96 -1.43
CA LYS A 21 -5.95 5.63 -2.39
C LYS A 21 -5.43 5.50 -3.83
N LEU A 22 -4.13 5.71 -4.05
CA LEU A 22 -3.50 5.51 -5.35
C LEU A 22 -3.59 4.05 -5.80
N ALA A 23 -3.31 3.11 -4.90
CA ALA A 23 -3.36 1.69 -5.17
C ALA A 23 -4.79 1.22 -5.53
N PHE A 24 -5.81 1.79 -4.88
CA PHE A 24 -7.22 1.56 -5.20
C PHE A 24 -7.60 2.05 -6.59
N TYR A 25 -6.97 3.11 -7.10
CA TYR A 25 -7.19 3.59 -8.46
C TYR A 25 -6.73 2.55 -9.50
N TYR A 26 -5.58 1.90 -9.26
CA TYR A 26 -5.02 0.88 -10.15
C TYR A 26 -5.43 -0.56 -9.80
N ARG A 27 -6.31 -0.77 -8.81
CA ARG A 27 -6.69 -2.11 -8.34
C ARG A 27 -7.27 -3.02 -9.42
N ILE A 28 -7.85 -2.45 -10.48
CA ILE A 28 -8.42 -3.20 -11.60
C ILE A 28 -7.35 -3.90 -12.44
N PHE A 29 -6.11 -3.42 -12.39
CA PHE A 29 -4.97 -3.99 -13.12
C PHE A 29 -4.14 -4.95 -12.27
N ILE A 30 -4.29 -4.92 -10.94
CA ILE A 30 -3.54 -5.76 -10.00
C ILE A 30 -4.39 -6.99 -9.65
N LYS A 31 -4.01 -8.15 -10.19
CA LYS A 31 -4.65 -9.42 -9.85
C LYS A 31 -4.47 -9.71 -8.36
N GLU A 32 -5.53 -10.15 -7.69
CA GLU A 32 -5.56 -10.42 -6.23
C GLU A 32 -5.31 -9.21 -5.31
N PHE A 33 -5.42 -7.98 -5.84
CA PHE A 33 -5.27 -6.76 -5.05
C PHE A 33 -6.10 -6.78 -3.77
N ALA A 34 -7.40 -7.07 -3.88
CA ALA A 34 -8.30 -7.05 -2.74
C ALA A 34 -7.85 -8.00 -1.63
N LYS A 35 -7.35 -9.19 -1.98
CA LYS A 35 -6.91 -10.20 -1.02
C LYS A 35 -5.65 -9.77 -0.28
N LYS A 36 -4.67 -9.18 -0.98
CA LYS A 36 -3.42 -8.69 -0.38
C LYS A 36 -3.60 -7.34 0.33
N ALA A 37 -4.44 -6.44 -0.18
CA ALA A 37 -4.69 -5.13 0.42
C ALA A 37 -5.66 -5.17 1.62
N MET A 38 -6.42 -6.25 1.80
CA MET A 38 -7.34 -6.43 2.92
C MET A 38 -6.70 -6.24 4.31
N PRO A 39 -5.55 -6.86 4.65
CA PRO A 39 -4.86 -6.61 5.92
C PRO A 39 -4.41 -5.15 6.07
N LEU A 40 -3.89 -4.53 5.01
CA LEU A 40 -3.55 -3.10 5.01
C LEU A 40 -4.79 -2.23 5.29
N HIS A 41 -5.95 -2.58 4.73
CA HIS A 41 -7.21 -1.85 4.96
C HIS A 41 -7.69 -1.97 6.41
N LYS A 42 -7.53 -3.14 7.04
CA LYS A 42 -7.81 -3.33 8.47
C LYS A 42 -6.89 -2.45 9.32
N LEU A 43 -5.61 -2.38 9.00
CA LEU A 43 -4.63 -1.54 9.71
C LEU A 43 -4.98 -0.03 9.70
N LEU A 44 -5.85 0.42 8.78
CA LEU A 44 -6.27 1.83 8.66
C LEU A 44 -7.60 2.16 9.34
N GLN A 45 -8.30 1.16 9.87
CA GLN A 45 -9.53 1.35 10.62
C GLN A 45 -9.25 2.10 11.93
N LYS A 46 -10.18 2.99 12.31
CA LYS A 46 -10.04 3.84 13.50
C LYS A 46 -9.96 3.06 14.83
N ASP A 47 -10.39 1.80 14.83
CA ASP A 47 -10.45 0.92 16.00
C ASP A 47 -9.24 -0.02 16.13
N ILE A 48 -8.29 0.04 15.21
CA ILE A 48 -7.13 -0.86 15.19
C ILE A 48 -5.87 -0.06 15.46
N GLU A 49 -5.09 -0.49 16.46
CA GLU A 49 -3.76 0.06 16.70
C GLU A 49 -2.91 -0.11 15.45
N PHE A 50 -2.29 0.98 15.01
CA PHE A 50 -1.40 0.98 13.87
C PHE A 50 -0.08 0.27 14.23
N ILE A 51 -0.10 -1.06 14.18
CA ILE A 51 1.07 -1.91 14.42
C ILE A 51 1.65 -2.34 13.08
N TRP A 52 2.72 -1.68 12.67
CA TRP A 52 3.45 -2.02 11.45
C TRP A 52 4.37 -3.22 11.71
N THR A 53 3.87 -4.43 11.45
CA THR A 53 4.64 -5.69 11.45
C THR A 53 5.27 -5.99 10.09
N ASN A 54 6.22 -6.93 10.09
CA ASN A 54 6.93 -7.38 8.89
C ASN A 54 5.98 -7.87 7.78
N GLU A 55 4.87 -8.52 8.16
CA GLU A 55 3.85 -8.97 7.22
C GLU A 55 3.21 -7.79 6.45
N TYR A 56 2.91 -6.67 7.12
CA TYR A 56 2.38 -5.49 6.44
C TYR A 56 3.42 -4.83 5.53
N GLU A 57 4.70 -4.89 5.91
CA GLU A 57 5.80 -4.38 5.08
C GLU A 57 5.98 -5.19 3.80
N GLU A 58 5.95 -6.51 3.88
CA GLU A 58 6.01 -7.40 2.71
C GLU A 58 4.84 -7.15 1.75
N ILE A 59 3.63 -7.04 2.30
CA ILE A 59 2.42 -6.75 1.50
C ILE A 59 2.53 -5.37 0.85
N PHE A 60 2.98 -4.36 1.59
CA PHE A 60 3.17 -3.01 1.07
C PHE A 60 4.21 -2.98 -0.06
N ASN A 61 5.35 -3.66 0.13
CA ASN A 61 6.41 -3.71 -0.88
C ASN A 61 5.93 -4.45 -2.13
N TRP A 62 5.20 -5.55 -1.97
CA TRP A 62 4.57 -6.23 -3.10
C TRP A 62 3.61 -5.30 -3.87
N LEU A 63 2.75 -4.57 -3.16
CA LEU A 63 1.82 -3.61 -3.77
C LEU A 63 2.57 -2.49 -4.52
N LYS A 64 3.66 -1.99 -3.92
CA LYS A 64 4.54 -0.97 -4.50
C LYS A 64 5.16 -1.48 -5.81
N GLN A 65 5.66 -2.72 -5.83
CA GLN A 65 6.21 -3.34 -7.04
C GLN A 65 5.16 -3.44 -8.14
N GLN A 66 3.95 -3.91 -7.83
CA GLN A 66 2.86 -3.98 -8.81
C GLN A 66 2.51 -2.61 -9.39
N LEU A 67 2.44 -1.57 -8.54
CA LEU A 67 2.18 -0.20 -8.97
C LEU A 67 3.31 0.37 -9.84
N ILE A 68 4.57 0.10 -9.49
CA ILE A 68 5.73 0.52 -10.30
C ILE A 68 5.67 -0.16 -11.67
N THR A 69 5.45 -1.48 -11.71
CA THR A 69 5.31 -2.22 -12.99
C THR A 69 4.15 -1.71 -13.85
N LEU A 70 3.06 -1.21 -13.24
CA LEU A 70 1.90 -0.70 -13.98
C LEU A 70 2.07 0.73 -14.53
N ILE A 71 2.92 1.54 -13.89
CA ILE A 71 3.11 2.96 -14.20
C ILE A 71 4.42 3.19 -14.97
N SER A 72 5.33 2.21 -14.93
CA SER A 72 6.56 2.18 -15.73
C SER A 72 6.30 1.73 -17.17
#